data_AF-A0A8H7RBA9-F1
#
_entry.id   AF-A0A8H7RBA9-F1
#
_cell.length_a   1.000
_cell.length_b   1.000
_cell.length_c   1.000
_cell.angle_alpha   90.00
_cell.angle_beta   90.00
_cell.angle_gamma   90.00
#
_symmetry.space_group_name_H-M   'P 1'
#
loop_
_entity.id
_entity.type
_entity.pdbx_description
1 polymer ?
#
loop_
_entity_poly.entity_id
_entity_poly.type
_entity_poly.pdbx_seq_one_letter_code
_entity_poly.pdbx_strand_id
1 'polypeptide(L)'
;LSALPKDEIMDEIHEQELCIRYLNAALSPLFDDPEKGYFFRWTSTNSMNAPNSVIGRPDVMISALRGVTFTKNIGFGEMKSMQQCSNNFVISKDLIRLGLFSKEAINNYNLKGCLAIQSVGFTTTFYISTLMGDGIYTMIEIGSITVPSAISNLGKYLIDFDIILNILSIHEQNCKKTVEESSVFSARKRSASNVLDSHQLSSTRDRNRQCITSHNYH
;
A
#
# COMPACT_ATOMS: atom_id res chain seq x y z
N LEU A 1 17.12 -0.86 7.55
CA LEU A 1 17.12 -1.44 8.92
C LEU A 1 18.03 -0.72 9.92
N SER A 2 18.88 0.23 9.50
CA SER A 2 19.81 0.95 10.40
C SER A 2 19.17 1.81 11.49
N ALA A 3 17.87 2.12 11.37
CA ALA A 3 17.13 2.93 12.34
C ALA A 3 16.50 2.11 13.50
N LEU A 4 16.60 0.77 13.44
CA LEU A 4 15.99 -0.11 14.43
C LEU A 4 16.76 -0.08 15.76
N PRO A 5 16.06 -0.12 16.90
CA PRO A 5 16.69 -0.31 18.19
C PRO A 5 17.32 -1.72 18.28
N LYS A 6 18.28 -1.90 19.20
CA LYS A 6 18.90 -3.21 19.43
C LYS A 6 17.89 -4.21 19.99
N ASP A 7 17.13 -3.76 20.97
CA ASP A 7 16.13 -4.53 21.71
C ASP A 7 14.74 -3.92 21.50
N GLU A 8 13.71 -4.73 21.74
CA GLU A 8 12.33 -4.33 21.57
C GLU A 8 11.94 -3.26 22.59
N ILE A 9 11.25 -2.22 22.11
CA ILE A 9 10.72 -1.15 22.94
C ILE A 9 9.33 -1.58 23.41
N MET A 10 9.16 -1.70 24.72
CA MET A 10 7.89 -2.13 25.34
C MET A 10 6.86 -1.00 25.43
N ASP A 11 7.32 0.25 25.28
CA ASP A 11 6.43 1.40 25.24
C ASP A 11 5.55 1.40 23.99
N GLU A 12 4.43 2.10 24.12
CA GLU A 12 3.48 2.26 23.04
C GLU A 12 4.10 3.00 21.84
N ILE A 13 4.10 2.36 20.67
CA ILE A 13 4.61 2.96 19.42
C ILE A 13 3.45 3.64 18.69
N HIS A 14 3.55 4.95 18.51
CA HIS A 14 2.58 5.74 17.76
C HIS A 14 2.80 5.65 16.24
N GLU A 15 1.76 5.96 15.45
CA GLU A 15 1.74 5.82 13.98
C GLU A 15 2.92 6.51 13.29
N GLN A 16 3.26 7.74 13.70
CA GLN A 16 4.36 8.47 13.10
C GLN A 16 5.71 7.78 13.34
N GLU A 17 5.96 7.30 14.57
CA GLU A 17 7.18 6.58 14.89
C GLU A 17 7.25 5.23 14.16
N LEU A 18 6.13 4.49 14.14
CA LEU A 18 5.98 3.27 13.35
C LEU A 18 6.41 3.50 11.90
N CYS A 19 5.88 4.54 11.26
CA CYS A 19 6.15 4.88 9.87
C CYS A 19 7.63 5.21 9.64
N ILE A 20 8.18 6.19 10.37
CA ILE A 20 9.51 6.75 10.04
C ILE A 20 10.68 5.88 10.53
N ARG A 21 10.53 5.19 11.67
CA ARG A 21 11.60 4.41 12.28
C ARG A 21 11.63 2.97 11.77
N TYR A 22 10.46 2.35 11.67
CA TYR A 22 10.36 0.91 11.42
C TYR A 22 9.99 0.61 9.97
N LEU A 23 8.81 1.07 9.53
CA LEU A 23 8.30 0.77 8.19
C LEU A 23 9.19 1.37 7.11
N ASN A 24 9.60 2.63 7.22
CA ASN A 24 10.53 3.25 6.28
C ASN A 24 11.85 2.47 6.18
N ALA A 25 12.40 2.05 7.33
CA ALA A 25 13.66 1.34 7.37
C ALA A 25 13.61 -0.06 6.74
N ALA A 26 12.42 -0.68 6.67
CA ALA A 26 12.21 -2.00 6.07
C ALA A 26 11.70 -1.92 4.63
N LEU A 27 10.83 -0.97 4.30
CA LEU A 27 10.15 -0.89 3.00
C LEU A 27 10.91 -0.04 1.99
N SER A 28 11.55 1.06 2.38
CA SER A 28 12.29 1.90 1.42
C SER A 28 13.37 1.12 0.67
N PRO A 29 14.21 0.28 1.32
CA PRO A 29 15.21 -0.52 0.60
C PRO A 29 14.63 -1.49 -0.44
N LEU A 30 13.33 -1.81 -0.35
CA LEU A 30 12.67 -2.74 -1.27
C LEU A 30 12.14 -2.04 -2.52
N PHE A 31 11.72 -0.77 -2.40
CA PHE A 31 10.96 -0.08 -3.45
C PHE A 31 11.51 1.29 -3.85
N ASP A 32 12.51 1.81 -3.14
CA ASP A 32 13.27 3.01 -3.48
C ASP A 32 14.50 2.59 -4.29
N ASP A 33 14.40 2.71 -5.61
CA ASP A 33 15.47 2.37 -6.55
C ASP A 33 15.67 3.55 -7.51
N PRO A 34 16.44 4.59 -7.08
CA PRO A 34 16.72 5.75 -7.91
C PRO A 34 17.45 5.42 -9.22
N GLU A 35 18.21 4.32 -9.26
CA GLU A 35 18.92 3.88 -10.47
C GLU A 35 17.93 3.40 -11.54
N LYS A 36 16.87 2.71 -11.14
CA LYS A 36 15.73 2.36 -12.01
C LYS A 36 14.69 3.48 -12.12
N GLY A 37 14.89 4.61 -11.43
CA GLY A 37 14.01 5.76 -11.43
C GLY A 37 12.73 5.58 -10.61
N TYR A 38 12.72 4.67 -9.63
CA TYR A 38 11.60 4.47 -8.71
C TYR A 38 11.90 5.08 -7.35
N PHE A 39 10.91 5.78 -6.78
CA PHE A 39 11.05 6.45 -5.49
C PHE A 39 9.92 6.06 -4.55
N PHE A 40 10.27 5.57 -3.36
CA PHE A 40 9.35 5.31 -2.26
C PHE A 40 9.24 6.57 -1.38
N ARG A 41 8.05 7.16 -1.33
CA ARG A 41 7.87 8.51 -0.78
C ARG A 41 6.75 8.55 0.25
N TRP A 42 7.08 9.00 1.45
CA TRP A 42 6.10 9.40 2.45
C TRP A 42 5.41 10.69 2.03
N THR A 43 4.10 10.71 2.18
CA THR A 43 3.25 11.81 1.75
C THR A 43 2.86 12.66 2.95
N SER A 44 3.37 13.90 3.02
CA SER A 44 3.01 14.81 4.10
C SER A 44 1.52 15.20 4.05
N THR A 45 0.94 15.49 5.21
CA THR A 45 -0.46 15.91 5.34
C THR A 45 -0.76 17.28 4.70
N ASN A 46 0.24 18.16 4.51
CA ASN A 46 0.03 19.57 4.15
C ASN A 46 0.98 20.09 3.05
N SER A 47 0.86 19.62 1.81
CA SER A 47 1.41 20.36 0.65
C SER A 47 0.26 20.91 -0.20
N MET A 48 0.21 22.24 -0.36
CA MET A 48 -0.84 23.06 -1.01
C MET A 48 -1.23 22.68 -2.45
N ASN A 49 -0.64 21.65 -3.04
CA ASN A 49 -0.82 21.27 -4.45
C ASN A 49 -1.38 19.85 -4.65
N ALA A 50 -1.94 19.22 -3.60
CA ALA A 50 -2.70 18.00 -3.81
C ALA A 50 -4.02 18.39 -4.48
N PRO A 51 -4.36 17.85 -5.67
CA PRO A 51 -5.71 18.01 -6.21
C PRO A 51 -6.70 17.55 -5.14
N ASN A 52 -7.82 18.26 -4.98
CA ASN A 52 -8.95 17.86 -4.14
C ASN A 52 -9.51 16.51 -4.65
N SER A 53 -8.79 15.44 -4.36
CA SER A 53 -9.18 14.07 -4.63
C SER A 53 -10.22 13.70 -3.59
N VAL A 54 -11.38 13.25 -4.06
CA VAL A 54 -12.45 12.69 -3.20
C VAL A 54 -11.90 11.53 -2.33
N ILE A 55 -10.84 10.85 -2.80
CA ILE A 55 -10.20 9.70 -2.15
C ILE A 55 -9.18 10.14 -1.06
N GLY A 56 -8.76 11.41 -1.08
CA GLY A 56 -7.70 11.92 -0.22
C GLY A 56 -6.29 11.59 -0.73
N ARG A 57 -5.31 11.61 0.18
CA ARG A 57 -3.89 11.31 -0.09
C ARG A 57 -3.49 10.04 0.69
N PRO A 58 -2.79 9.07 0.07
CA PRO A 58 -2.25 7.91 0.78
C PRO A 58 -1.15 8.34 1.76
N ASP A 59 -0.65 7.44 2.60
CA ASP A 59 0.51 7.66 3.49
C ASP A 59 1.85 7.45 2.78
N VAL A 60 1.85 6.62 1.74
CA VAL A 60 3.01 6.32 0.89
C VAL A 60 2.64 6.32 -0.58
N MET A 61 3.57 6.77 -1.43
CA MET A 61 3.53 6.59 -2.88
C MET A 61 4.85 5.99 -3.40
N ILE A 62 4.75 5.05 -4.33
CA ILE A 62 5.87 4.57 -5.14
C ILE A 62 5.73 5.22 -6.52
N SER A 63 6.71 6.04 -6.90
CA SER A 63 6.60 6.90 -8.07
C SER A 63 7.76 6.72 -9.03
N ALA A 64 7.44 6.69 -10.32
CA ALA A 64 8.44 6.68 -11.38
C ALA A 64 8.85 8.11 -11.76
N LEU A 65 10.15 8.37 -11.73
CA LEU A 65 10.79 9.61 -12.16
C LEU A 65 11.20 9.49 -13.64
N ARG A 66 10.96 10.55 -14.43
CA ARG A 66 11.50 10.66 -15.79
C ARG A 66 12.19 12.00 -15.93
N GLY A 67 13.52 11.98 -16.06
CA GLY A 67 14.32 13.20 -15.98
C GLY A 67 14.23 13.78 -14.55
N VAL A 68 13.64 14.96 -14.40
CA VAL A 68 13.52 15.66 -13.11
C VAL A 68 12.08 15.72 -12.58
N THR A 69 11.12 15.06 -13.23
CA THR A 69 9.71 15.09 -12.85
C THR A 69 9.14 13.71 -12.55
N PHE A 70 8.35 13.60 -11.48
CA PHE A 70 7.56 12.40 -11.21
C PHE A 70 6.43 12.30 -12.23
N THR A 71 6.34 11.17 -12.92
CA THR A 71 5.41 11.01 -14.06
C THR A 71 4.28 10.04 -13.78
N LYS A 72 4.51 9.04 -12.93
CA LYS A 72 3.54 7.99 -12.64
C LYS A 72 3.65 7.57 -11.19
N ASN A 73 2.51 7.27 -10.58
CA ASN A 73 2.46 6.52 -9.33
C ASN A 73 2.11 5.08 -9.68
N ILE A 74 2.94 4.15 -9.23
CA ILE A 74 2.85 2.72 -9.54
C ILE A 74 2.54 1.87 -8.30
N GLY A 75 2.53 2.50 -7.13
CA GLY A 75 2.08 1.89 -5.90
C GLY A 75 1.72 2.90 -4.82
N PHE A 76 0.96 2.43 -3.84
CA PHE A 76 0.42 3.24 -2.75
C PHE A 76 0.48 2.47 -1.42
N GLY A 77 0.55 3.19 -0.31
CA GLY A 77 0.47 2.59 1.02
C GLY A 77 -0.39 3.37 2.00
N GLU A 78 -1.02 2.65 2.92
CA GLU A 78 -1.76 3.16 4.09
C GLU A 78 -1.24 2.45 5.34
N MET A 79 -0.90 3.21 6.37
CA MET A 79 -0.25 2.71 7.58
C MET A 79 -1.09 3.04 8.79
N LYS A 80 -1.32 2.07 9.65
CA LYS A 80 -2.05 2.26 10.91
C LYS A 80 -1.26 1.67 12.06
N SER A 81 -1.31 2.36 13.19
CA SER A 81 -0.62 1.90 14.39
C SER A 81 -1.32 0.67 15.00
N MET A 82 -0.62 -0.08 15.86
CA MET A 82 -1.15 -1.32 16.45
C MET A 82 -2.45 -1.09 17.24
N GLN A 83 -2.63 0.09 17.80
CA GLN A 83 -3.83 0.52 18.54
C GLN A 83 -5.09 0.51 17.68
N GLN A 84 -4.95 0.61 16.36
CA GLN A 84 -6.06 0.54 15.42
C GLN A 84 -6.35 -0.90 14.95
N CYS A 85 -5.58 -1.91 15.38
CA CYS A 85 -5.72 -3.29 14.89
C CYS A 85 -7.13 -3.88 15.07
N SER A 86 -7.83 -3.48 16.13
CA SER A 86 -9.21 -3.89 16.43
C SER A 86 -10.26 -2.98 15.78
N ASN A 87 -9.85 -1.89 15.13
CA ASN A 87 -10.73 -0.94 14.47
C ASN A 87 -10.93 -1.32 12.99
N ASN A 88 -11.68 -2.41 12.78
CA ASN A 88 -11.98 -2.95 11.46
C ASN A 88 -12.54 -1.91 10.48
N PHE A 89 -13.30 -0.92 10.98
CA PHE A 89 -13.83 0.16 10.15
C PHE A 89 -12.71 1.01 9.53
N VAL A 90 -11.72 1.43 10.33
CA VAL A 90 -10.60 2.25 9.83
C VAL A 90 -9.73 1.43 8.88
N ILE A 91 -9.37 0.21 9.28
CA ILE A 91 -8.54 -0.70 8.44
C ILE A 91 -9.22 -0.99 7.10
N SER A 92 -10.53 -1.29 7.11
CA SER A 92 -11.28 -1.57 5.88
C SER A 92 -11.42 -0.31 5.00
N LYS A 93 -11.59 0.85 5.62
CA LYS A 93 -11.64 2.13 4.89
C LYS A 93 -10.34 2.40 4.16
N ASP A 94 -9.20 2.15 4.80
CA ASP A 94 -7.89 2.34 4.19
C ASP A 94 -7.63 1.31 3.08
N LEU A 95 -8.09 0.06 3.25
CA LEU A 95 -8.01 -0.95 2.19
C LEU A 95 -8.85 -0.56 0.95
N ILE A 96 -10.06 -0.03 1.16
CA ILE A 96 -10.89 0.51 0.06
C ILE A 96 -10.19 1.67 -0.63
N ARG A 97 -9.57 2.58 0.13
CA ARG A 97 -8.79 3.70 -0.42
C ARG A 97 -7.63 3.21 -1.28
N LEU A 98 -6.89 2.20 -0.84
CA LEU A 98 -5.83 1.56 -1.64
C LEU A 98 -6.36 1.02 -2.96
N GLY A 99 -7.50 0.32 -2.96
CA GLY A 99 -8.14 -0.15 -4.18
C GLY A 99 -8.52 0.98 -5.14
N LEU A 100 -9.02 2.10 -4.61
CA LEU A 100 -9.36 3.30 -5.39
C LEU A 100 -8.11 3.99 -5.98
N PHE A 101 -7.06 4.19 -5.18
CA PHE A 101 -5.80 4.76 -5.67
C PHE A 101 -5.19 3.89 -6.77
N SER A 102 -5.14 2.58 -6.54
CA SER A 102 -4.63 1.61 -7.51
C SER A 102 -5.43 1.63 -8.82
N LYS A 103 -6.76 1.63 -8.75
CA LYS A 103 -7.63 1.74 -9.92
C LYS A 103 -7.35 3.03 -10.71
N GLU A 104 -7.25 4.17 -10.03
CA GLU A 104 -6.97 5.46 -10.67
C GLU A 104 -5.59 5.48 -11.32
N ALA A 105 -4.56 4.92 -10.68
CA ALA A 105 -3.23 4.80 -11.28
C ALA A 105 -3.22 3.90 -12.53
N ILE A 106 -3.90 2.75 -12.47
CA ILE A 106 -4.07 1.84 -13.61
C ILE A 106 -4.70 2.58 -14.78
N ASN A 107 -5.76 3.35 -14.52
CA ASN A 107 -6.48 4.11 -15.53
C ASN A 107 -5.64 5.25 -16.11
N ASN A 108 -5.06 6.09 -15.25
CA ASN A 108 -4.39 7.31 -15.67
C ASN A 108 -3.05 7.03 -16.35
N TYR A 109 -2.35 5.97 -15.95
CA TYR A 109 -1.01 5.67 -16.44
C TYR A 109 -0.91 4.45 -17.35
N ASN A 110 -2.05 3.81 -17.67
CA ASN A 110 -2.13 2.58 -18.45
C ASN A 110 -1.29 1.45 -17.84
N LEU A 111 -1.37 1.23 -16.53
CA LEU A 111 -0.55 0.22 -15.86
C LEU A 111 -1.16 -1.18 -16.02
N LYS A 112 -0.30 -2.20 -16.16
CA LYS A 112 -0.71 -3.60 -16.08
C LYS A 112 -1.20 -3.95 -14.68
N GLY A 113 -0.55 -3.42 -13.65
CA GLY A 113 -1.00 -3.49 -12.28
C GLY A 113 -0.44 -2.36 -11.42
N CYS A 114 -0.92 -2.27 -10.19
CA CYS A 114 -0.50 -1.28 -9.20
C CYS A 114 -0.32 -1.98 -7.84
N LEU A 115 0.81 -1.73 -7.19
CA LEU A 115 1.09 -2.30 -5.86
C LEU A 115 0.32 -1.52 -4.78
N ALA A 116 -0.32 -2.23 -3.86
CA ALA A 116 -0.91 -1.63 -2.67
C ALA A 116 -0.28 -2.25 -1.42
N ILE A 117 0.02 -1.42 -0.44
CA ILE A 117 0.70 -1.80 0.81
C ILE A 117 -0.19 -1.37 1.97
N GLN A 118 -0.58 -2.30 2.83
CA GLN A 118 -1.28 -1.98 4.07
C GLN A 118 -0.44 -2.46 5.24
N SER A 119 -0.10 -1.55 6.17
CA SER A 119 0.52 -1.94 7.44
C SER A 119 -0.41 -1.66 8.61
N VAL A 120 -0.55 -2.64 9.49
CA VAL A 120 -1.23 -2.49 10.78
C VAL A 120 -0.26 -2.93 11.86
N GLY A 121 0.26 -1.95 12.61
CA GLY A 121 1.43 -2.18 13.45
C GLY A 121 2.63 -2.64 12.58
N PHE A 122 3.27 -3.73 13.01
CA PHE A 122 4.43 -4.30 12.32
C PHE A 122 4.07 -5.26 11.19
N THR A 123 2.83 -5.71 11.10
CA THR A 123 2.38 -6.59 10.01
C THR A 123 2.11 -5.75 8.77
N THR A 124 2.78 -6.09 7.67
CA THR A 124 2.62 -5.43 6.38
C THR A 124 2.14 -6.42 5.33
N THR A 125 0.97 -6.17 4.77
CA THR A 125 0.34 -6.96 3.72
C THR A 125 0.42 -6.24 2.38
N PHE A 126 0.75 -6.98 1.35
CA PHE A 126 0.92 -6.50 -0.01
C PHE A 126 -0.16 -7.05 -0.91
N TYR A 127 -0.66 -6.18 -1.79
CA TYR A 127 -1.67 -6.52 -2.78
C TYR A 127 -1.22 -6.08 -4.17
N ILE A 128 -1.66 -6.80 -5.19
CA ILE A 128 -1.58 -6.35 -6.58
C ILE A 128 -2.97 -6.06 -7.10
N SER A 129 -3.18 -4.85 -7.62
CA SER A 129 -4.41 -4.49 -8.33
C SER A 129 -4.23 -4.60 -9.83
N THR A 130 -5.21 -5.13 -10.55
CA THR A 130 -5.18 -5.27 -12.03
C THR A 130 -6.57 -5.08 -12.66
N LEU A 131 -6.61 -4.71 -13.93
CA LEU A 131 -7.84 -4.68 -14.75
C LEU A 131 -8.01 -6.04 -15.46
N MET A 132 -8.79 -6.95 -14.89
CA MET A 132 -8.95 -8.32 -15.38
C MET A 132 -10.01 -8.45 -16.48
N GLY A 133 -10.97 -7.53 -16.55
CA GLY A 133 -12.08 -7.58 -17.50
C GLY A 133 -12.64 -6.20 -17.81
N ASP A 134 -13.75 -6.14 -18.53
CA ASP A 134 -14.43 -4.87 -18.82
C ASP A 134 -15.03 -4.28 -17.53
N GLY A 135 -14.42 -3.22 -17.01
CA GLY A 135 -14.78 -2.57 -15.75
C GLY A 135 -14.50 -3.38 -14.49
N ILE A 136 -13.89 -4.56 -14.59
CA ILE A 136 -13.62 -5.46 -13.47
C ILE A 136 -12.17 -5.31 -13.03
N TYR A 137 -11.99 -4.68 -11.86
CA TYR A 137 -10.70 -4.54 -11.20
C TYR A 137 -10.63 -5.53 -10.05
N THR A 138 -9.50 -6.21 -9.92
CA THR A 138 -9.21 -7.07 -8.77
C THR A 138 -8.08 -6.46 -7.96
N MET A 139 -8.07 -6.74 -6.66
CA MET A 139 -6.97 -6.48 -5.75
C MET A 139 -6.73 -7.76 -4.96
N ILE A 140 -5.59 -8.40 -5.22
CA ILE A 140 -5.28 -9.75 -4.73
C ILE A 140 -4.13 -9.63 -3.74
N GLU A 141 -4.26 -10.26 -2.56
CA GLU A 141 -3.16 -10.36 -1.61
C GLU A 141 -2.05 -11.23 -2.20
N ILE A 142 -0.82 -10.72 -2.22
CA ILE A 142 0.35 -11.41 -2.79
C ILE A 142 1.36 -11.83 -1.73
N GLY A 143 1.21 -11.38 -0.50
CA GLY A 143 2.05 -11.77 0.62
C GLY A 143 1.90 -10.84 1.81
N SER A 144 2.26 -11.34 2.98
CA SER A 144 2.31 -10.59 4.24
C SER A 144 3.64 -10.86 4.93
N ILE A 145 4.24 -9.83 5.52
CA ILE A 145 5.51 -9.93 6.25
C ILE A 145 5.39 -9.23 7.60
N THR A 146 6.23 -9.62 8.55
CA THR A 146 6.36 -8.90 9.82
C THR A 146 7.63 -8.04 9.82
N VAL A 147 7.45 -6.72 9.82
CA VAL A 147 8.56 -5.75 9.94
C VAL A 147 9.20 -5.87 11.32
N PRO A 148 10.53 -5.96 11.43
CA PRO A 148 11.19 -6.14 12.71
C PRO A 148 11.07 -4.88 13.59
N SER A 149 10.63 -5.05 14.84
CA SER A 149 10.58 -4.02 15.88
C SER A 149 11.94 -3.77 16.55
N ALA A 150 12.91 -4.66 16.36
CA ALA A 150 14.29 -4.52 16.83
C ALA A 150 15.26 -5.37 16.01
N ILE A 151 16.56 -5.11 16.15
CA ILE A 151 17.62 -5.93 15.53
C ILE A 151 17.54 -7.38 16.02
N SER A 152 17.22 -7.59 17.31
CA SER A 152 17.02 -8.93 17.88
C SER A 152 15.88 -9.72 17.21
N ASN A 153 14.94 -9.04 16.54
CA ASN A 153 13.83 -9.67 15.82
C ASN A 153 14.09 -9.82 14.31
N LEU A 154 15.25 -9.41 13.82
CA LEU A 154 15.57 -9.44 12.39
C LEU A 154 15.50 -10.86 11.81
N GLY A 155 15.79 -11.89 12.61
CA GLY A 155 15.67 -13.28 12.19
C GLY A 155 14.27 -13.64 11.66
N LYS A 156 13.20 -13.06 12.24
CA LYS A 156 11.82 -13.28 11.77
C LYS A 156 11.58 -12.68 10.38
N TYR A 157 12.15 -11.49 10.13
CA TYR A 157 12.07 -10.83 8.82
C TYR A 157 12.81 -11.62 7.72
N LEU A 158 13.88 -12.32 8.07
CA LEU A 158 14.62 -13.18 7.13
C LEU A 158 13.86 -14.48 6.79
N ILE A 159 12.95 -14.93 7.66
CA ILE A 159 12.08 -16.07 7.35
C ILE A 159 11.15 -15.71 6.20
N ASP A 160 10.65 -14.48 6.16
CA ASP A 160 9.76 -13.98 5.10
C ASP A 160 10.50 -13.59 3.80
N PHE A 161 11.78 -13.95 3.65
CA PHE A 161 12.61 -13.46 2.54
C PHE A 161 12.15 -13.96 1.18
N ASP A 162 11.67 -15.21 1.09
CA ASP A 162 11.06 -15.75 -0.13
C ASP A 162 9.79 -15.00 -0.51
N ILE A 163 8.95 -14.64 0.47
CA ILE A 163 7.76 -13.80 0.27
C ILE A 163 8.18 -12.42 -0.26
N ILE A 164 9.18 -11.79 0.35
CA ILE A 164 9.71 -10.49 -0.10
C ILE A 164 10.19 -10.57 -1.55
N LEU A 165 10.99 -11.57 -1.91
CA LEU A 165 11.46 -11.76 -3.29
C LEU A 165 10.31 -11.95 -4.28
N ASN A 166 9.28 -12.71 -3.89
CA ASN A 166 8.08 -12.89 -4.71
C ASN A 166 7.33 -11.57 -4.92
N ILE A 167 7.15 -10.78 -3.86
CA ILE A 167 6.53 -9.45 -3.93
C ILE A 167 7.31 -8.53 -4.88
N LEU A 168 8.63 -8.47 -4.74
CA LEU A 168 9.51 -7.66 -5.60
C LEU A 168 9.43 -8.07 -7.07
N SER A 169 9.44 -9.38 -7.32
CA SER A 169 9.29 -9.95 -8.67
C SER A 169 7.93 -9.59 -9.29
N ILE A 170 6.84 -9.72 -8.52
CA ILE A 170 5.49 -9.34 -8.95
C ILE A 170 5.44 -7.83 -9.24
N HIS A 171 6.04 -7.00 -8.39
CA HIS A 171 6.11 -5.55 -8.57
C HIS A 171 6.82 -5.20 -9.89
N GLU A 172 8.03 -5.71 -10.13
CA GLU A 172 8.81 -5.43 -11.35
C GLU A 172 8.11 -5.93 -12.64
N GLN A 173 7.39 -7.04 -12.55
CA GLN A 173 6.69 -7.62 -13.69
C GLN A 173 5.35 -6.97 -14.01
N ASN A 174 4.68 -6.35 -13.02
CA ASN A 174 3.30 -5.88 -13.17
C ASN A 174 3.13 -4.36 -13.02
N CYS A 175 3.96 -3.68 -12.22
CA CYS A 175 3.81 -2.25 -11.94
C CYS A 175 4.44 -1.37 -13.03
N LYS A 176 4.13 -1.69 -14.29
CA LYS A 176 4.62 -1.03 -15.51
C LYS A 176 3.49 -0.82 -16.50
N LYS A 177 3.75 -0.05 -17.56
CA LYS A 177 2.76 0.18 -18.62
C LYS A 177 2.35 -1.15 -19.24
N THR A 178 1.05 -1.35 -19.48
CA THR A 178 0.53 -2.52 -20.18
C THR A 178 1.06 -2.57 -21.62
N VAL A 179 1.24 -3.79 -22.12
CA VAL A 179 1.63 -4.07 -23.52
C VAL A 179 0.38 -4.25 -24.40
N GLU A 180 -0.80 -4.37 -23.79
CA GLU A 180 -2.06 -4.40 -24.52
C GLU A 180 -2.27 -3.14 -25.36
N GLU A 181 -2.96 -3.32 -26.49
CA GLU A 181 -3.36 -2.20 -27.34
C GLU A 181 -4.13 -1.15 -26.55
N SER A 182 -3.71 0.11 -26.70
CA SER A 182 -4.25 1.22 -25.93
C SER A 182 -5.76 1.41 -26.14
N SER A 183 -6.29 1.06 -27.33
CA SER A 183 -7.72 1.10 -27.64
C SER A 183 -8.51 0.08 -26.83
N VAL A 184 -8.06 -1.18 -26.83
CA VAL A 184 -8.67 -2.29 -26.09
C VAL A 184 -8.60 -2.04 -24.58
N PHE A 185 -7.42 -1.64 -24.08
CA PHE A 185 -7.25 -1.34 -22.67
C PHE A 185 -8.14 -0.18 -22.23
N SER A 186 -8.22 0.89 -23.04
CA SER A 186 -9.06 2.05 -22.72
C SER A 186 -10.55 1.73 -22.73
N ALA A 187 -11.01 0.87 -23.64
CA ALA A 187 -12.41 0.43 -23.70
C ALA A 187 -12.85 -0.34 -22.45
N ARG A 188 -11.92 -1.07 -21.81
CA ARG A 188 -12.20 -1.83 -20.58
C ARG A 188 -12.22 -0.99 -19.31
N LYS A 189 -11.72 0.25 -19.34
CA LYS A 189 -11.66 1.09 -18.13
C LYS A 189 -13.02 1.60 -17.74
N ARG A 190 -13.19 1.87 -16.45
CA ARG A 190 -14.31 2.64 -15.91
C ARG A 190 -13.78 3.69 -14.95
N SER A 191 -14.34 4.89 -15.02
CA SER A 191 -14.08 5.94 -14.02
C SER A 191 -14.43 5.43 -12.63
N ALA A 192 -13.73 5.90 -11.59
CA ALA A 192 -14.25 5.76 -10.24
C ALA A 192 -15.59 6.51 -10.15
N SER A 193 -16.66 5.84 -9.72
CA SER A 193 -17.80 6.55 -9.15
C SER A 193 -17.35 7.23 -7.85
N ASN A 194 -18.14 8.16 -7.30
CA ASN A 194 -17.90 8.74 -5.97
C ASN A 194 -18.13 7.67 -4.87
N VAL A 195 -17.34 6.60 -4.89
CA VAL A 195 -17.49 5.36 -4.13
C VAL A 195 -17.40 5.58 -2.61
N LEU A 196 -16.86 6.72 -2.17
CA LEU A 196 -16.79 7.07 -0.75
C LEU A 196 -18.14 7.47 -0.12
N ASP A 197 -19.25 7.36 -0.85
CA ASP A 197 -20.56 7.38 -0.21
C ASP A 197 -20.68 6.21 0.78
N SER A 198 -21.04 6.56 2.01
CA SER A 198 -21.01 5.81 3.27
C SER A 198 -21.80 4.48 3.33
N HIS A 199 -22.21 3.93 2.19
CA HIS A 199 -23.07 2.76 2.09
C HIS A 199 -22.32 1.42 1.93
N GLN A 200 -21.00 1.45 1.70
CA GLN A 200 -20.20 0.22 1.49
C GLN A 200 -19.59 -0.35 2.76
N LEU A 201 -19.37 0.49 3.77
CA LEU A 201 -18.97 0.07 5.11
C LEU A 201 -20.20 0.06 6.00
N SER A 202 -20.36 -1.00 6.80
CA SER A 202 -21.43 -1.06 7.78
C SER A 202 -21.35 0.16 8.71
N SER A 203 -22.47 0.88 8.86
CA SER A 203 -22.54 2.06 9.74
C SER A 203 -22.36 1.71 11.22
N THR A 204 -22.59 0.44 11.57
CA THR A 204 -22.36 -0.09 12.91
C THR A 204 -20.87 -0.28 13.15
N ARG A 205 -20.33 0.60 14.01
CA ARG A 205 -18.97 0.54 14.58
C ARG A 205 -18.87 -0.54 15.66
N ASP A 206 -19.44 -1.72 15.40
CA ASP A 206 -19.45 -2.81 16.37
C ASP A 206 -18.09 -3.52 16.36
N ARG A 207 -17.32 -3.29 17.44
CA ARG A 207 -15.97 -3.83 17.64
C ARG A 207 -15.98 -5.32 17.98
N ASN A 208 -17.14 -5.89 18.29
CA ASN A 208 -17.28 -7.31 18.63
C ASN A 208 -17.60 -8.19 17.41
N ARG A 209 -17.86 -7.58 16.25
CA ARG A 209 -18.20 -8.31 15.03
C ARG A 209 -16.92 -8.73 14.30
N GLN A 210 -16.75 -10.05 14.09
CA GLN A 210 -15.67 -10.60 13.27
C GLN A 210 -15.72 -10.00 11.85
N CYS A 211 -14.58 -9.50 11.38
CA CYS A 211 -14.43 -9.01 10.02
C CYS A 211 -13.81 -10.12 9.17
N ILE A 212 -14.42 -10.43 8.03
CA ILE A 212 -13.94 -11.51 7.14
C ILE A 212 -12.56 -11.15 6.54
N THR A 213 -12.21 -9.86 6.52
CA THR A 213 -10.90 -9.36 6.08
C THR A 213 -9.95 -9.03 7.24
N SER A 214 -10.35 -9.21 8.51
CA SER A 214 -9.41 -9.04 9.62
C SER A 214 -8.56 -10.30 9.76
N HIS A 215 -7.25 -10.14 9.58
CA HIS A 215 -6.28 -11.13 10.02
C HIS A 215 -6.26 -11.13 11.56
N ASN A 216 -6.40 -12.30 12.18
CA ASN A 216 -6.28 -12.43 13.64
C ASN A 216 -4.81 -12.28 14.00
N TYR A 217 -4.46 -11.17 14.66
CA TYR A 217 -3.14 -10.92 15.21
C TYR A 217 -2.96 -11.83 16.44
N HIS A 218 -2.01 -12.76 16.38
CA HIS A 218 -1.52 -13.55 17.52
C HIS A 218 -0.13 -13.07 17.92
#